data_AF-A0A1B9S2X0-F1
#
_entry.id   AF-A0A1B9S2X0-F1
#
_cell.length_a   1.000
_cell.length_b   1.000
_cell.length_c   1.000
_cell.angle_alpha   90.00
_cell.angle_beta   90.00
_cell.angle_gamma   90.00
#
_symmetry.space_group_name_H-M   'P 1'
#
loop_
_entity.id
_entity.type
_entity.pdbx_description
1 polymer ?
#
loop_
_entity_poly.entity_id
_entity_poly.type
_entity_poly.pdbx_seq_one_letter_code
_entity_poly.pdbx_strand_id
1 'polypeptide(L)'
;MSGTVNHHFIPQFYLRGFSDAVDKRKSQVFVFDQSTKKSFRTLVRNIGARRNFFRIDVEGFDPNHVEDGMAEVEGEIAPLLDEVIATKSFPSDHHFSSLMLLMGNVAVRNPRFRSMIEDLHIKLANGMMRMTIQDKVHYHDSIRAAREQGAPIRDDISYDDMKSFIESGEYKIAIDQTYLIKLELDAVPTVVEQLAGRSWSFASAAPGTTFITCDDPVVLAWADEKNRGPYSPGFGLAGTIAIFPIAPELALIGLFMKQPPNRNFRRDQVSDINTSIAKNATKQLYARDGEFEINTWAGYYTRGMDLPTVLGRRAKAKDK
;
A
#
# COMPACT_ATOMS: atom_id res chain seq x y z
N MET A 1 -27.22 14.42 -4.07
CA MET A 1 -25.86 14.88 -4.47
C MET A 1 -24.87 14.36 -3.43
N SER A 2 -24.30 13.17 -3.62
CA SER A 2 -23.17 12.72 -2.79
C SER A 2 -21.94 13.44 -3.32
N GLY A 3 -21.50 14.46 -2.58
CA GLY A 3 -20.36 15.29 -2.94
C GLY A 3 -19.08 14.48 -3.07
N THR A 4 -18.05 15.04 -3.69
CA THR A 4 -16.72 14.43 -3.71
C THR A 4 -16.19 14.28 -2.29
N VAL A 5 -15.95 13.04 -1.86
CA VAL A 5 -15.39 12.73 -0.52
C VAL A 5 -13.93 12.31 -0.69
N ASN A 6 -13.05 12.75 0.22
CA ASN A 6 -11.69 12.23 0.30
C ASN A 6 -11.72 10.95 1.13
N HIS A 7 -11.38 9.82 0.53
CA HIS A 7 -11.28 8.54 1.21
C HIS A 7 -9.83 8.28 1.60
N HIS A 8 -9.62 7.93 2.86
CA HIS A 8 -8.30 7.66 3.42
C HIS A 8 -7.92 6.21 3.14
N PHE A 9 -6.88 6.00 2.34
CA PHE A 9 -6.32 4.66 2.12
C PHE A 9 -5.29 4.29 3.20
N ILE A 10 -4.78 5.28 3.95
CA ILE A 10 -4.10 5.07 5.23
C ILE A 10 -4.96 5.68 6.34
N PRO A 11 -5.35 4.91 7.35
CA PRO A 11 -6.20 5.38 8.44
C PRO A 11 -5.63 6.62 9.14
N GLN A 12 -6.47 7.62 9.37
CA GLN A 12 -6.03 8.84 10.05
C GLN A 12 -5.57 8.56 11.49
N PHE A 13 -6.24 7.64 12.20
CA PHE A 13 -5.86 7.31 13.57
C PHE A 13 -4.44 6.75 13.65
N TYR A 14 -4.05 5.92 12.68
CA TYR A 14 -2.69 5.38 12.56
C TYR A 14 -1.66 6.50 12.33
N LEU A 15 -1.90 7.40 11.36
CA LEU A 15 -0.97 8.50 11.07
C LEU A 15 -0.82 9.49 12.23
N ARG A 16 -1.83 9.64 13.08
CA ARG A 16 -1.74 10.48 14.28
C ARG A 16 -0.69 9.97 15.28
N GLY A 17 -0.37 8.68 15.28
CA GLY A 17 0.72 8.12 16.09
C GLY A 17 2.09 8.70 15.76
N PHE A 18 2.26 9.28 14.57
CA PHE A 18 3.48 9.95 14.11
C PHE A 18 3.42 11.48 14.25
N SER A 19 2.56 11.99 15.13
CA SER A 19 2.41 13.43 15.40
C SER A 19 2.64 13.74 16.88
N ASP A 20 3.20 14.92 17.18
CA ASP A 20 3.37 15.41 18.56
C ASP A 20 2.15 16.19 19.09
N ALA A 21 1.06 16.26 18.33
CA ALA A 21 -0.08 17.07 18.73
C ALA A 21 -0.89 16.41 19.84
N VAL A 22 -1.09 17.14 20.95
CA VAL A 22 -2.02 16.77 22.03
C VAL A 22 -3.47 16.74 21.53
N ASP A 23 -3.83 17.65 20.63
CA ASP A 23 -5.15 17.68 19.97
C ASP A 23 -5.12 16.89 18.65
N LYS A 24 -5.87 15.77 18.61
CA LYS A 24 -6.01 14.89 17.44
C LYS A 24 -6.46 15.63 16.17
N ARG A 25 -7.20 16.75 16.28
CA ARG A 25 -7.66 17.57 15.13
C ARG A 25 -6.56 18.45 14.57
N LYS A 26 -5.53 18.74 15.36
CA LYS A 26 -4.35 19.54 14.99
C LYS A 26 -3.12 18.68 14.74
N SER A 27 -3.26 17.34 14.71
CA SER A 27 -2.17 16.43 14.41
C SER A 27 -1.55 16.74 13.05
N GLN A 28 -0.30 17.20 13.12
CA GLN A 28 0.56 17.45 11.97
C GLN A 28 1.74 16.50 11.98
N VAL A 29 2.08 16.01 10.79
CA VAL A 29 3.26 15.18 10.56
C VAL A 29 4.22 15.91 9.62
N PHE A 30 5.50 15.58 9.71
CA PHE A 30 6.47 15.89 8.67
C PHE A 30 6.25 14.96 7.48
N VAL A 31 6.26 15.53 6.28
CA VAL A 31 6.09 14.81 5.03
C VAL A 31 7.30 15.07 4.14
N PHE A 32 7.88 14.00 3.60
CA PHE A 32 8.74 14.10 2.42
C PHE A 32 8.01 13.52 1.22
N ASP A 33 7.74 14.35 0.22
CA ASP A 33 7.09 13.94 -1.02
C ASP A 33 8.14 13.64 -2.09
N GLN A 34 8.28 12.35 -2.43
CA GLN A 34 9.28 11.87 -3.38
C GLN A 34 9.05 12.38 -4.81
N SER A 35 7.78 12.60 -5.19
CA SER A 35 7.41 13.05 -6.53
C SER A 35 7.84 14.49 -6.79
N THR A 36 7.69 15.35 -5.78
CA THR A 36 8.06 16.77 -5.85
C THR A 36 9.45 17.05 -5.27
N LYS A 37 10.03 16.09 -4.56
CA LYS A 37 11.29 16.19 -3.79
C LYS A 37 11.26 17.32 -2.77
N LYS A 38 10.10 17.57 -2.16
CA LYS A 38 9.89 18.63 -1.17
C LYS A 38 9.52 18.04 0.18
N SER A 39 9.93 18.75 1.24
CA SER A 39 9.51 18.47 2.61
C SER A 39 8.58 19.57 3.12
N PHE A 40 7.58 19.20 3.90
CA PHE A 40 6.64 20.15 4.53
C PHE A 40 5.96 19.50 5.75
N ARG A 41 5.35 20.32 6.62
CA ARG A 41 4.40 19.83 7.64
C ARG A 41 2.97 20.06 7.18
N THR A 42 2.09 19.09 7.44
CA THR A 42 0.66 19.23 7.12
C THR A 42 -0.18 18.41 8.09
N LEU A 43 -1.49 18.69 8.12
CA LEU A 43 -2.46 17.94 8.92
C LEU A 43 -2.62 16.52 8.39
N VAL A 44 -2.81 15.56 9.30
CA VAL A 44 -3.07 14.15 8.95
C VAL A 44 -4.23 13.99 7.96
N ARG A 45 -5.30 14.79 8.09
CA ARG A 45 -6.45 14.76 7.19
C ARG A 45 -6.13 15.12 5.73
N ASN A 46 -4.96 15.70 5.44
CA ASN A 46 -4.56 16.16 4.11
C ASN A 46 -3.67 15.15 3.35
N ILE A 47 -3.30 14.03 3.98
CA ILE A 47 -2.39 13.02 3.43
C ILE A 47 -3.03 11.63 3.49
N GLY A 48 -2.42 10.65 2.81
CA GLY A 48 -2.90 9.26 2.83
C GLY A 48 -4.32 9.08 2.28
N ALA A 49 -4.79 9.98 1.41
CA ALA A 49 -6.15 9.99 0.90
C ALA A 49 -6.23 10.30 -0.60
N ARG A 50 -7.30 9.83 -1.24
CA ARG A 50 -7.67 10.15 -2.63
C ARG A 50 -9.17 10.37 -2.72
N ARG A 51 -9.58 11.28 -3.61
CA ARG A 51 -10.99 11.57 -3.87
C ARG A 51 -11.70 10.32 -4.41
N ASN A 52 -12.83 9.95 -3.80
CA ASN A 52 -13.71 8.85 -4.19
C ASN A 52 -12.98 7.50 -4.34
N PHE A 53 -11.90 7.27 -3.61
CA PHE A 53 -11.01 6.12 -3.83
C PHE A 53 -11.71 4.78 -3.56
N PHE A 54 -12.58 4.71 -2.56
CA PHE A 54 -13.39 3.52 -2.27
C PHE A 54 -14.86 3.67 -2.67
N ARG A 55 -15.16 4.55 -3.63
CA ARG A 55 -16.52 4.71 -4.11
C ARG A 55 -16.93 3.49 -4.93
N ILE A 56 -18.10 2.94 -4.66
CA ILE A 56 -18.67 1.81 -5.41
C ILE A 56 -19.89 2.25 -6.24
N ASP A 57 -20.17 1.49 -7.29
CA ASP A 57 -21.37 1.59 -8.10
C ASP A 57 -22.05 0.22 -8.12
N VAL A 58 -22.91 -0.01 -7.12
CA VAL A 58 -23.67 -1.25 -6.93
C VAL A 58 -25.11 -0.87 -6.61
N GLU A 59 -26.06 -1.44 -7.36
CA GLU A 59 -27.48 -1.17 -7.15
C GLU A 59 -27.90 -1.52 -5.70
N GLY A 60 -28.61 -0.59 -5.06
CA GLY A 60 -29.10 -0.76 -3.68
C GLY A 60 -28.11 -0.36 -2.58
N PHE A 61 -26.89 0.05 -2.90
CA PHE A 61 -25.88 0.48 -1.92
C PHE A 61 -25.53 1.98 -2.04
N ASP A 62 -25.22 2.64 -0.91
CA ASP A 62 -24.63 3.98 -0.96
C ASP A 62 -23.24 3.91 -1.61
N PRO A 63 -22.87 4.87 -2.49
CA PRO A 63 -21.55 4.88 -3.10
C PRO A 63 -20.38 4.89 -2.10
N ASN A 64 -20.58 5.35 -0.86
CA ASN A 64 -19.57 5.40 0.19
C ASN A 64 -19.68 4.25 1.20
N HIS A 65 -20.54 3.25 0.95
CA HIS A 65 -20.80 2.15 1.87
C HIS A 65 -19.52 1.44 2.35
N VAL A 66 -18.52 1.28 1.47
CA VAL A 66 -17.23 0.68 1.82
C VAL A 66 -16.43 1.58 2.78
N GLU A 67 -16.41 2.89 2.56
CA GLU A 67 -15.72 3.85 3.42
C GLU A 67 -16.38 3.90 4.81
N ASP A 68 -17.71 3.89 4.86
CA ASP A 68 -18.47 3.95 6.12
C ASP A 68 -18.21 2.70 6.98
N GLY A 69 -18.30 1.50 6.38
CA GLY A 69 -17.96 0.26 7.08
C GLY A 69 -16.49 0.19 7.50
N MET A 70 -15.58 0.79 6.74
CA MET A 70 -14.18 0.92 7.15
C MET A 70 -14.01 1.82 8.37
N ALA A 71 -14.72 2.96 8.41
CA ALA A 71 -14.64 3.89 9.52
C ALA A 71 -15.09 3.25 10.85
N GLU A 72 -16.09 2.36 10.81
CA GLU A 72 -16.52 1.58 11.98
C GLU A 72 -15.41 0.65 12.49
N VAL A 73 -14.84 -0.16 11.60
CA VAL A 73 -13.72 -1.07 11.92
C VAL A 73 -12.51 -0.30 12.45
N GLU A 74 -12.17 0.84 11.84
CA GLU A 74 -11.08 1.70 12.31
C GLU A 74 -11.34 2.29 13.70
N GLY A 75 -12.59 2.60 14.01
CA GLY A 75 -13.02 3.07 15.33
C GLY A 75 -12.77 2.03 16.43
N GLU A 76 -12.99 0.75 16.12
CA GLU A 76 -12.72 -0.37 17.05
C GLU A 76 -11.23 -0.63 17.23
N ILE A 77 -10.44 -0.56 16.14
CA ILE A 77 -9.00 -0.86 16.18
C ILE A 77 -8.21 0.26 16.89
N ALA A 78 -8.62 1.52 16.75
CA ALA A 78 -7.87 2.67 17.26
C ALA A 78 -7.48 2.59 18.75
N PRO A 79 -8.39 2.33 19.71
CA PRO A 79 -8.02 2.21 21.13
C PRO A 79 -7.12 0.99 21.40
N LEU A 80 -7.29 -0.11 20.67
CA LEU A 80 -6.47 -1.30 20.81
C LEU A 80 -5.02 -1.05 20.34
N LEU A 81 -4.85 -0.26 19.28
CA LEU A 81 -3.52 0.17 18.84
C LEU A 81 -2.84 1.04 19.90
N ASP A 82 -3.57 1.99 20.50
CA ASP A 82 -3.04 2.83 21.58
C ASP A 82 -2.57 1.97 22.78
N GLU A 83 -3.34 0.95 23.16
CA GLU A 83 -2.98 0.01 24.24
C GLU A 83 -1.77 -0.87 23.88
N VAL A 84 -1.70 -1.37 22.64
CA VAL A 84 -0.55 -2.15 22.15
C VAL A 84 0.73 -1.31 22.15
N ILE A 85 0.66 -0.05 21.75
CA ILE A 85 1.80 0.86 21.80
C ILE A 85 2.26 1.10 23.24
N ALA A 86 1.30 1.36 24.14
CA ALA A 86 1.59 1.62 25.55
C ALA A 86 2.21 0.40 26.27
N THR A 87 1.70 -0.80 25.99
CA THR A 87 2.13 -2.04 26.66
C THR A 87 3.32 -2.72 25.97
N LYS A 88 3.61 -2.38 24.69
CA LYS A 88 4.59 -3.06 23.83
C LYS A 88 4.37 -4.58 23.79
N SER A 89 3.09 -4.96 23.72
CA SER A 89 2.65 -6.35 23.76
C SER A 89 1.31 -6.48 23.04
N PHE A 90 0.83 -7.70 22.86
CA PHE A 90 -0.57 -7.97 22.53
C PHE A 90 -1.28 -8.38 23.82
N PRO A 91 -2.04 -7.50 24.50
CA PRO A 91 -2.69 -7.84 25.77
C PRO A 91 -3.72 -8.97 25.67
N SER A 92 -4.31 -9.18 24.49
CA SER A 92 -5.25 -10.26 24.21
C SER A 92 -5.24 -10.66 22.73
N ASP A 93 -5.88 -11.78 22.41
CA ASP A 93 -6.07 -12.25 21.03
C ASP A 93 -6.84 -11.25 20.17
N HIS A 94 -7.70 -10.44 20.80
CA HIS A 94 -8.42 -9.37 20.10
C HIS A 94 -7.48 -8.24 19.66
N HIS A 95 -6.49 -7.87 20.47
CA HIS A 95 -5.45 -6.91 20.07
C HIS A 95 -4.62 -7.45 18.91
N PHE A 96 -4.23 -8.72 19.00
CA PHE A 96 -3.47 -9.40 17.95
C PHE A 96 -4.23 -9.42 16.62
N SER A 97 -5.44 -9.98 16.61
CA SER A 97 -6.27 -10.08 15.41
C SER A 97 -6.62 -8.71 14.81
N SER A 98 -6.90 -7.70 15.63
CA SER A 98 -7.18 -6.33 15.19
C SER A 98 -5.98 -5.68 14.49
N LEU A 99 -4.76 -5.90 14.98
CA LEU A 99 -3.55 -5.38 14.33
C LEU A 99 -3.19 -6.14 13.06
N MET A 100 -3.43 -7.45 13.00
CA MET A 100 -3.29 -8.20 11.74
C MET A 100 -4.31 -7.70 10.71
N LEU A 101 -5.55 -7.42 11.13
CA LEU A 101 -6.59 -6.85 10.27
C LEU A 101 -6.21 -5.44 9.79
N LEU A 102 -5.71 -4.57 10.67
CA LEU A 102 -5.19 -3.26 10.27
C LEU A 102 -4.10 -3.39 9.21
N MET A 103 -3.09 -4.22 9.46
CA MET A 103 -1.98 -4.46 8.54
C MET A 103 -2.46 -5.03 7.21
N GLY A 104 -3.34 -6.03 7.23
CA GLY A 104 -3.90 -6.63 6.02
C GLY A 104 -4.65 -5.60 5.17
N ASN A 105 -5.47 -4.78 5.81
CA ASN A 105 -6.21 -3.71 5.14
C ASN A 105 -5.29 -2.67 4.50
N VAL A 106 -4.32 -2.12 5.23
CA VAL A 106 -3.43 -1.08 4.66
C VAL A 106 -2.45 -1.66 3.63
N ALA A 107 -2.17 -2.96 3.67
CA ALA A 107 -1.30 -3.65 2.70
C ALA A 107 -1.96 -3.85 1.32
N VAL A 108 -3.29 -3.99 1.27
CA VAL A 108 -4.01 -4.29 0.01
C VAL A 108 -4.95 -3.17 -0.45
N ARG A 109 -5.39 -2.29 0.45
CA ARG A 109 -6.32 -1.19 0.11
C ARG A 109 -5.59 0.13 -0.10
N ASN A 110 -4.49 0.09 -0.86
CA ASN A 110 -3.70 1.27 -1.16
C ASN A 110 -3.44 1.41 -2.66
N PRO A 111 -3.04 2.61 -3.13
CA PRO A 111 -2.85 2.84 -4.56
C PRO A 111 -1.83 1.94 -5.26
N ARG A 112 -0.80 1.48 -4.56
CA ARG A 112 0.22 0.59 -5.15
C ARG A 112 -0.38 -0.77 -5.44
N PHE A 113 -1.10 -1.34 -4.47
CA PHE A 113 -1.77 -2.62 -4.65
C PHE A 113 -2.83 -2.53 -5.75
N ARG A 114 -3.65 -1.47 -5.76
CA ARG A 114 -4.64 -1.25 -6.81
C ARG A 114 -4.03 -1.23 -8.21
N SER A 115 -2.96 -0.43 -8.39
CA SER A 115 -2.26 -0.34 -9.67
C SER A 115 -1.68 -1.69 -10.10
N MET A 116 -1.15 -2.48 -9.15
CA MET A 116 -0.60 -3.80 -9.43
C MET A 116 -1.68 -4.79 -9.91
N ILE A 117 -2.85 -4.82 -9.26
CA ILE A 117 -3.97 -5.67 -9.68
C ILE A 117 -4.57 -5.19 -11.00
N GLU A 118 -4.72 -3.88 -11.20
CA GLU A 118 -5.19 -3.30 -12.46
C GLU A 118 -4.26 -3.69 -13.63
N ASP A 119 -2.95 -3.50 -13.47
CA ASP A 119 -1.95 -3.88 -14.47
C ASP A 119 -1.98 -5.39 -14.79
N LEU A 120 -2.16 -6.23 -13.77
CA LEU A 120 -2.31 -7.67 -13.96
C LEU A 120 -3.55 -8.00 -14.80
N HIS A 121 -4.70 -7.39 -14.50
CA HIS A 121 -5.94 -7.62 -15.22
C HIS A 121 -5.90 -7.09 -16.65
N ILE A 122 -5.27 -5.93 -16.87
CA ILE A 122 -5.03 -5.40 -18.23
C ILE A 122 -4.19 -6.38 -19.05
N LYS A 123 -3.12 -6.95 -18.47
CA LYS A 123 -2.29 -7.97 -19.15
C LYS A 123 -3.08 -9.23 -19.47
N LEU A 124 -3.89 -9.73 -18.52
CA LEU A 124 -4.76 -10.89 -18.74
C LEU A 124 -5.78 -10.62 -19.85
N ALA A 125 -6.45 -9.47 -19.83
CA ALA A 125 -7.41 -9.08 -20.85
C ALA A 125 -6.76 -8.99 -22.24
N ASN A 126 -5.61 -8.31 -22.36
CA ASN A 126 -4.85 -8.25 -23.60
C ASN A 126 -4.42 -9.65 -24.09
N GLY A 127 -4.00 -10.53 -23.18
CA GLY A 127 -3.66 -11.92 -23.50
C GLY A 127 -4.85 -12.71 -24.05
N MET A 128 -6.01 -12.60 -23.39
CA MET A 128 -7.25 -13.25 -23.85
C MET A 128 -7.72 -12.69 -25.20
N MET A 129 -7.65 -11.37 -25.40
CA MET A 129 -7.98 -10.73 -26.68
C MET A 129 -7.09 -11.26 -27.80
N ARG A 130 -5.76 -11.30 -27.60
CA ARG A 130 -4.80 -11.84 -28.57
C ARG A 130 -5.04 -13.33 -28.86
N MET A 131 -5.34 -14.13 -27.84
CA MET A 131 -5.66 -15.55 -28.02
C MET A 131 -6.92 -15.75 -28.86
N THR A 132 -7.95 -14.90 -28.67
CA THR A 132 -9.23 -14.99 -29.39
C THR A 132 -9.07 -14.73 -30.90
N ILE A 133 -8.15 -13.85 -31.29
CA ILE A 133 -7.89 -13.51 -32.71
C ILE A 133 -6.79 -14.32 -33.38
N GLN A 134 -6.15 -15.26 -32.69
CA GLN A 134 -5.10 -16.11 -33.30
C GLN A 134 -5.68 -17.15 -34.27
N ASP A 135 -6.91 -17.59 -34.02
CA ASP A 135 -7.62 -18.54 -34.87
C ASP A 135 -8.98 -17.97 -35.27
N LYS A 136 -9.20 -17.89 -36.59
CA LYS A 136 -10.43 -17.39 -37.20
C LYS A 136 -11.66 -18.21 -36.78
N VAL A 137 -11.50 -19.52 -36.55
CA VAL A 137 -12.58 -20.39 -36.06
C VAL A 137 -12.98 -20.01 -34.63
N HIS A 138 -12.00 -19.91 -33.73
CA HIS A 138 -12.24 -19.49 -32.34
C HIS A 138 -12.84 -18.09 -32.24
N TYR A 139 -12.41 -17.15 -33.10
CA TYR A 139 -13.01 -15.83 -33.19
C TYR A 139 -14.50 -15.89 -33.53
N HIS A 140 -14.87 -16.60 -34.61
CA HIS A 140 -16.26 -16.71 -35.02
C HIS A 140 -17.13 -17.44 -33.99
N ASP A 141 -16.60 -18.47 -33.33
CA ASP A 141 -17.29 -19.17 -32.24
C ASP A 141 -17.51 -18.25 -31.03
N SER A 142 -16.52 -17.44 -30.67
CA SER A 142 -16.62 -16.46 -29.57
C SER A 142 -17.66 -15.38 -29.87
N ILE A 143 -17.70 -14.89 -31.11
CA ILE A 143 -18.69 -13.92 -31.59
C ILE A 143 -20.11 -14.52 -31.58
N ARG A 144 -20.26 -15.78 -32.01
CA ARG A 144 -21.55 -16.48 -31.95
C ARG A 144 -22.05 -16.61 -30.51
N ALA A 145 -21.20 -17.11 -29.61
CA ALA A 145 -21.54 -17.27 -28.20
C ALA A 145 -21.92 -15.93 -27.53
N ALA A 146 -21.19 -14.85 -27.82
CA ALA A 146 -21.51 -13.53 -27.30
C ALA A 146 -22.86 -13.00 -27.82
N ARG A 147 -23.22 -13.25 -29.08
CA ARG A 147 -24.55 -12.90 -29.62
C ARG A 147 -25.67 -13.67 -28.94
N GLU A 148 -25.47 -14.96 -28.71
CA GLU A 148 -26.44 -15.80 -27.99
C GLU A 148 -26.69 -15.30 -26.56
N GLN A 149 -25.69 -14.65 -25.95
CA GLN A 149 -25.79 -13.99 -24.64
C GLN A 149 -26.32 -12.55 -24.71
N GLY A 150 -26.75 -12.08 -25.89
CA GLY A 150 -27.34 -10.76 -26.08
C GLY A 150 -26.34 -9.62 -26.25
N ALA A 151 -25.05 -9.90 -26.49
CA ALA A 151 -24.08 -8.85 -26.77
C ALA A 151 -24.39 -8.14 -28.11
N PRO A 152 -24.44 -6.80 -28.13
CA PRO A 152 -24.74 -6.02 -29.34
C PRO A 152 -23.52 -5.97 -30.27
N ILE A 153 -23.28 -7.06 -30.99
CA ILE A 153 -22.15 -7.19 -31.90
C ILE A 153 -22.53 -6.66 -33.28
N ARG A 154 -21.72 -5.74 -33.78
CA ARG A 154 -21.81 -5.17 -35.12
C ARG A 154 -21.46 -6.19 -36.21
N ASP A 155 -22.26 -6.23 -37.28
CA ASP A 155 -22.02 -7.09 -38.45
C ASP A 155 -21.03 -6.49 -39.47
N ASP A 156 -20.75 -5.18 -39.37
CA ASP A 156 -19.91 -4.44 -40.31
C ASP A 156 -18.40 -4.46 -39.97
N ILE A 157 -17.99 -5.21 -38.95
CA ILE A 157 -16.60 -5.37 -38.54
C ILE A 157 -16.13 -6.78 -38.91
N SER A 158 -15.17 -6.87 -39.83
CA SER A 158 -14.60 -8.16 -40.23
C SER A 158 -13.59 -8.70 -39.20
N TYR A 159 -13.22 -9.97 -39.34
CA TYR A 159 -12.13 -10.56 -38.57
C TYR A 159 -10.81 -9.81 -38.76
N ASP A 160 -10.48 -9.41 -40.00
CA ASP A 160 -9.22 -8.74 -40.31
C ASP A 160 -9.19 -7.31 -39.73
N ASP A 161 -10.34 -6.65 -39.66
CA ASP A 161 -10.47 -5.34 -38.97
C ASP A 161 -10.21 -5.49 -37.46
N MET A 162 -10.84 -6.47 -36.82
CA MET A 162 -10.67 -6.71 -35.38
C MET A 162 -9.24 -7.15 -35.06
N LYS A 163 -8.65 -8.01 -35.89
CA LYS A 163 -7.26 -8.43 -35.75
C LYS A 163 -6.32 -7.22 -35.81
N SER A 164 -6.48 -6.38 -36.83
CA SER A 164 -5.68 -5.16 -37.00
C SER A 164 -5.84 -4.20 -35.81
N PHE A 165 -7.06 -4.06 -35.29
CA PHE A 165 -7.35 -3.22 -34.11
C PHE A 165 -6.66 -3.73 -32.85
N ILE A 166 -6.70 -5.04 -32.57
CA ILE A 166 -6.04 -5.61 -31.39
C ILE A 166 -4.51 -5.56 -31.52
N GLU A 167 -3.99 -5.83 -32.73
CA GLU A 167 -2.55 -5.80 -33.02
C GLU A 167 -1.95 -4.39 -32.95
N SER A 168 -2.71 -3.35 -33.31
CA SER A 168 -2.24 -1.96 -33.17
C SER A 168 -1.95 -1.58 -31.72
N GLY A 169 -2.72 -2.13 -30.77
CA GLY A 169 -2.62 -1.78 -29.36
C GLY A 169 -3.07 -0.35 -29.04
N GLU A 170 -3.69 0.35 -29.99
CA GLU A 170 -4.13 1.75 -29.85
C GLU A 170 -5.48 1.87 -29.12
N TYR A 171 -5.61 1.19 -27.99
CA TYR A 171 -6.80 1.24 -27.13
C TYR A 171 -6.39 1.24 -25.66
N LYS A 172 -7.30 1.72 -24.81
CA LYS A 172 -7.15 1.66 -23.36
C LYS A 172 -8.22 0.75 -22.78
N ILE A 173 -7.80 -0.29 -22.09
CA ILE A 173 -8.69 -1.07 -21.22
C ILE A 173 -8.80 -0.31 -19.90
N ALA A 174 -10.03 0.00 -19.51
CA ALA A 174 -10.33 0.52 -18.18
C ALA A 174 -10.92 -0.63 -17.36
N ILE A 175 -10.30 -0.95 -16.23
CA ILE A 175 -10.86 -1.91 -15.27
C ILE A 175 -11.80 -1.14 -14.34
N ASP A 176 -12.99 -1.68 -14.14
CA ASP A 176 -13.99 -1.07 -13.27
C ASP A 176 -13.48 -0.91 -11.82
N GLN A 177 -13.76 0.25 -11.21
CA GLN A 177 -13.29 0.56 -9.87
C GLN A 177 -13.96 -0.32 -8.81
N THR A 178 -15.28 -0.58 -8.94
CA THR A 178 -16.02 -1.44 -8.00
C THR A 178 -15.44 -2.86 -8.01
N TYR A 179 -15.10 -3.37 -9.19
CA TYR A 179 -14.42 -4.65 -9.35
C TYR A 179 -13.04 -4.67 -8.66
N LEU A 180 -12.22 -3.63 -8.84
CA LEU A 180 -10.92 -3.53 -8.15
C LEU A 180 -11.08 -3.49 -6.63
N ILE A 181 -12.04 -2.71 -6.11
CA ILE A 181 -12.35 -2.64 -4.67
C ILE A 181 -12.77 -4.02 -4.15
N LYS A 182 -13.60 -4.75 -4.89
CA LYS A 182 -13.98 -6.13 -4.54
C LYS A 182 -12.75 -7.03 -4.41
N LEU A 183 -11.84 -7.01 -5.38
CA LEU A 183 -10.61 -7.81 -5.33
C LEU A 183 -9.73 -7.46 -4.13
N GLU A 184 -9.65 -6.18 -3.77
CA GLU A 184 -8.91 -5.74 -2.59
C GLU A 184 -9.54 -6.28 -1.30
N LEU A 185 -10.87 -6.19 -1.17
CA LEU A 185 -11.60 -6.74 -0.03
C LEU A 185 -11.44 -8.26 0.06
N ASP A 186 -11.55 -8.97 -1.07
CA ASP A 186 -11.35 -10.42 -1.17
C ASP A 186 -9.91 -10.83 -0.78
N ALA A 187 -8.92 -9.96 -0.96
CA ALA A 187 -7.52 -10.21 -0.61
C ALA A 187 -7.22 -10.06 0.89
N VAL A 188 -8.01 -9.28 1.64
CA VAL A 188 -7.75 -8.99 3.06
C VAL A 188 -7.64 -10.27 3.90
N PRO A 189 -8.59 -11.23 3.88
CA PRO A 189 -8.52 -12.42 4.73
C PRO A 189 -7.26 -13.24 4.47
N THR A 190 -6.88 -13.41 3.20
CA THR A 190 -5.67 -14.13 2.80
C THR A 190 -4.43 -13.46 3.39
N VAL A 191 -4.30 -12.14 3.29
CA VAL A 191 -3.14 -11.42 3.85
C VAL A 191 -3.14 -11.49 5.37
N VAL A 192 -4.30 -11.34 6.03
CA VAL A 192 -4.43 -11.46 7.49
C VAL A 192 -3.98 -12.83 7.97
N GLU A 193 -4.37 -13.91 7.29
CA GLU A 193 -3.94 -15.28 7.62
C GLU A 193 -2.40 -15.42 7.54
N GLN A 194 -1.79 -14.93 6.46
CA GLN A 194 -0.33 -15.00 6.28
C GLN A 194 0.42 -14.13 7.30
N LEU A 195 -0.16 -13.01 7.74
CA LEU A 195 0.38 -12.17 8.80
C LEU A 195 0.26 -12.83 10.18
N ALA A 196 -0.88 -13.46 10.46
CA ALA A 196 -1.14 -14.17 11.70
C ALA A 196 -0.21 -15.38 11.90
N GLY A 197 0.21 -16.01 10.80
CA GLY A 197 1.17 -17.12 10.80
C GLY A 197 2.61 -16.74 11.18
N ARG A 198 2.90 -15.46 11.44
CA ARG A 198 4.24 -14.98 11.81
C ARG A 198 4.42 -14.89 13.32
N SER A 199 5.67 -15.09 13.77
CA SER A 199 6.11 -14.69 15.10
C SER A 199 6.42 -13.20 15.09
N TRP A 200 5.77 -12.43 15.96
CA TRP A 200 5.89 -10.98 16.03
C TRP A 200 6.78 -10.53 17.19
N SER A 201 7.57 -9.49 16.94
CA SER A 201 8.45 -8.83 17.91
C SER A 201 8.23 -7.32 17.89
N PHE A 202 8.13 -6.72 19.07
CA PHE A 202 8.07 -5.28 19.28
C PHE A 202 9.50 -4.71 19.30
N ALA A 203 9.86 -3.97 18.26
CA ALA A 203 11.15 -3.31 18.13
C ALA A 203 11.06 -1.86 18.63
N SER A 204 11.69 -1.58 19.77
CA SER A 204 11.83 -0.21 20.30
C SER A 204 13.00 0.50 19.63
N ALA A 205 12.77 1.74 19.19
CA ALA A 205 13.83 2.58 18.63
C ALA A 205 14.90 2.94 19.67
N ALA A 206 16.13 3.17 19.21
CA ALA A 206 17.20 3.67 20.09
C ALA A 206 16.86 5.08 20.58
N PRO A 207 17.28 5.47 21.80
CA PRO A 207 17.11 6.85 22.28
C PRO A 207 17.66 7.87 21.27
N GLY A 208 16.88 8.91 20.98
CA GLY A 208 17.24 9.96 20.01
C GLY A 208 17.05 9.57 18.54
N THR A 209 16.47 8.40 18.26
CA THR A 209 16.12 7.97 16.89
C THR A 209 14.64 7.65 16.81
N THR A 210 14.06 7.78 15.62
CA THR A 210 12.63 7.52 15.38
C THR A 210 12.42 6.71 14.12
N PHE A 211 11.45 5.80 14.16
CA PHE A 211 10.90 5.16 12.98
C PHE A 211 10.03 6.14 12.20
N ILE A 212 10.00 5.98 10.88
CA ILE A 212 9.06 6.65 9.98
C ILE A 212 7.95 5.69 9.53
N THR A 213 6.94 6.20 8.84
CA THR A 213 6.01 5.40 8.05
C THR A 213 5.86 6.02 6.64
N CYS A 214 4.97 5.49 5.82
CA CYS A 214 4.74 5.98 4.47
C CYS A 214 3.33 5.69 3.96
N ASP A 215 3.07 6.00 2.70
CA ASP A 215 1.81 5.75 2.00
C ASP A 215 1.56 4.29 1.63
N ASP A 216 2.50 3.39 1.95
CA ASP A 216 2.34 1.94 1.93
C ASP A 216 3.12 1.31 3.11
N PRO A 217 2.55 1.33 4.33
CA PRO A 217 3.32 1.21 5.57
C PRO A 217 3.70 -0.23 5.95
N VAL A 218 3.11 -1.24 5.31
CA VAL A 218 3.44 -2.65 5.55
C VAL A 218 4.54 -3.07 4.60
N VAL A 219 5.78 -3.00 5.08
CA VAL A 219 6.96 -3.34 4.29
C VAL A 219 7.16 -4.84 4.33
N LEU A 220 7.21 -5.44 3.15
CA LEU A 220 7.54 -6.86 2.98
C LEU A 220 8.85 -6.98 2.21
N ALA A 221 9.85 -7.60 2.84
CA ALA A 221 11.19 -7.76 2.28
C ALA A 221 11.72 -9.18 2.48
N TRP A 222 12.78 -9.51 1.76
CA TRP A 222 13.55 -10.73 2.02
C TRP A 222 14.34 -10.57 3.31
N ALA A 223 14.36 -11.61 4.15
CA ALA A 223 15.09 -11.60 5.42
C ALA A 223 16.60 -11.84 5.24
N ASP A 224 17.04 -12.20 4.04
CA ASP A 224 18.44 -12.29 3.66
C ASP A 224 18.87 -11.07 2.83
N GLU A 225 20.18 -10.91 2.67
CA GLU A 225 20.77 -9.78 1.93
C GLU A 225 20.75 -9.98 0.41
N LYS A 226 20.08 -11.03 -0.10
CA LYS A 226 20.14 -11.36 -1.52
C LYS A 226 19.20 -10.45 -2.31
N ASN A 227 19.79 -9.73 -3.27
CA ASN A 227 19.03 -8.95 -4.22
C ASN A 227 18.26 -9.87 -5.17
N ARG A 228 16.93 -9.79 -5.15
CA ARG A 228 16.01 -10.54 -6.03
C ARG A 228 15.26 -9.65 -7.02
N GLY A 229 15.81 -8.46 -7.29
CA GLY A 229 15.22 -7.50 -8.21
C GLY A 229 14.15 -6.62 -7.54
N PRO A 230 13.30 -5.95 -8.35
CA PRO A 230 12.45 -4.86 -7.88
C PRO A 230 11.13 -5.32 -7.23
N TYR A 231 10.82 -6.62 -7.27
CA TYR A 231 9.54 -7.14 -6.80
C TYR A 231 9.62 -7.52 -5.32
N SER A 232 8.67 -7.02 -4.53
CA SER A 232 8.48 -7.47 -3.15
C SER A 232 8.09 -8.95 -3.11
N PRO A 233 8.49 -9.71 -2.06
CA PRO A 233 8.03 -11.07 -1.88
C PRO A 233 6.51 -11.16 -1.70
N GLY A 234 5.95 -12.38 -1.79
CA GLY A 234 4.59 -12.67 -1.32
C GLY A 234 4.55 -12.88 0.21
N PHE A 235 3.43 -12.53 0.84
CA PHE A 235 3.28 -12.58 2.31
C PHE A 235 3.49 -13.98 2.91
N GLY A 236 3.17 -15.04 2.16
CA GLY A 236 3.32 -16.44 2.58
C GLY A 236 4.68 -17.07 2.27
N LEU A 237 5.62 -16.34 1.65
CA LEU A 237 6.92 -16.91 1.32
C LEU A 237 7.83 -16.96 2.56
N ALA A 238 8.40 -18.12 2.85
CA ALA A 238 9.42 -18.28 3.88
C ALA A 238 10.66 -17.43 3.59
N GLY A 239 11.43 -17.11 4.64
CA GLY A 239 12.62 -16.26 4.50
C GLY A 239 12.29 -14.79 4.22
N THR A 240 11.11 -14.32 4.65
CA THR A 240 10.67 -12.93 4.50
C THR A 240 10.43 -12.25 5.84
N ILE A 241 10.61 -10.94 5.86
CA ILE A 241 10.36 -10.05 7.00
C ILE A 241 9.20 -9.11 6.67
N ALA A 242 8.25 -9.03 7.58
CA ALA A 242 7.20 -8.02 7.58
C ALA A 242 7.54 -6.95 8.62
N ILE A 243 7.52 -5.67 8.23
CA ILE A 243 7.82 -4.54 9.10
C ILE A 243 6.63 -3.59 9.05
N PHE A 244 6.12 -3.22 10.21
CA PHE A 244 5.03 -2.25 10.33
C PHE A 244 5.30 -1.28 11.49
N PRO A 245 5.80 -0.08 11.20
CA PRO A 245 5.95 0.98 12.19
C PRO A 245 4.59 1.38 12.74
N ILE A 246 4.41 1.41 14.05
CA ILE A 246 3.14 1.78 14.70
C ILE A 246 3.23 3.09 15.49
N ALA A 247 4.45 3.49 15.84
CA ALA A 247 4.76 4.80 16.42
C ALA A 247 6.23 5.16 16.08
N PRO A 248 6.66 6.42 16.26
CA PRO A 248 8.06 6.81 16.10
C PRO A 248 9.03 6.00 16.98
N GLU A 249 8.59 5.50 18.13
CA GLU A 249 9.42 4.68 19.02
C GLU A 249 9.27 3.17 18.82
N LEU A 250 8.32 2.72 18.00
CA LEU A 250 7.89 1.32 18.01
C LEU A 250 7.50 0.80 16.63
N ALA A 251 8.07 -0.33 16.25
CA ALA A 251 7.70 -1.08 15.06
C ALA A 251 7.42 -2.55 15.38
N LEU A 252 6.50 -3.15 14.63
CA LEU A 252 6.27 -4.59 14.62
C LEU A 252 7.16 -5.26 13.58
N ILE A 253 7.82 -6.34 13.98
CA ILE A 253 8.70 -7.15 13.13
C ILE A 253 8.19 -8.60 13.10
N GLY A 254 7.73 -9.06 11.95
CA GLY A 254 7.15 -10.39 11.75
C GLY A 254 8.03 -11.30 10.90
N LEU A 255 8.41 -12.46 11.46
CA LEU A 255 9.17 -13.52 10.78
C LEU A 255 8.47 -14.87 10.93
N PHE A 256 8.78 -15.84 10.06
CA PHE A 256 8.32 -17.23 10.19
C PHE A 256 9.15 -18.09 11.15
N MET A 257 10.08 -17.47 11.88
CA MET A 257 10.88 -18.13 12.91
C MET A 257 10.59 -17.49 14.26
N LYS A 258 10.67 -18.28 15.35
CA LYS A 258 10.41 -17.80 16.71
C LYS A 258 11.30 -16.61 17.06
N GLN A 259 10.69 -15.56 17.59
CA GLN A 259 11.38 -14.33 18.01
C GLN A 259 11.15 -14.04 19.50
N PRO A 260 12.05 -13.31 20.17
CA PRO A 260 11.73 -12.70 21.45
C PRO A 260 10.58 -11.68 21.25
N PRO A 261 9.68 -11.53 22.24
CA PRO A 261 8.52 -10.65 22.12
C PRO A 261 8.91 -9.18 21.99
N ASN A 262 10.05 -8.78 22.56
CA ASN A 262 10.54 -7.41 22.55
C ASN A 262 12.03 -7.36 22.17
N ARG A 263 12.43 -6.30 21.46
CA ARG A 263 13.81 -6.00 21.07
C ARG A 263 14.08 -4.50 21.18
N ASN A 264 15.29 -4.15 21.59
CA ASN A 264 15.78 -2.78 21.52
C ASN A 264 16.70 -2.67 20.31
N PHE A 265 16.37 -1.77 19.39
CA PHE A 265 17.16 -1.54 18.20
C PHE A 265 18.27 -0.54 18.50
N ARG A 266 19.39 -0.68 17.80
CA ARG A 266 20.44 0.33 17.73
C ARG A 266 20.11 1.36 16.64
N ARG A 267 20.81 2.50 16.66
CA ARG A 267 20.65 3.59 15.67
C ARG A 267 20.82 3.10 14.22
N ASP A 268 21.81 2.26 13.95
CA ASP A 268 22.03 1.67 12.62
C ASP A 268 20.82 0.84 12.16
N GLN A 269 20.28 0.02 13.05
CA GLN A 269 19.10 -0.80 12.75
C GLN A 269 17.84 0.04 12.51
N VAL A 270 17.65 1.14 13.27
CA VAL A 270 16.53 2.08 13.03
C VAL A 270 16.68 2.74 11.66
N SER A 271 17.88 3.21 11.30
CA SER A 271 18.17 3.79 9.98
C SER A 271 17.93 2.79 8.83
N ASP A 272 18.30 1.51 9.02
CA ASP A 272 18.06 0.47 8.01
C ASP A 272 16.57 0.17 7.80
N ILE A 273 15.79 0.13 8.89
CA ILE A 273 14.34 -0.01 8.81
C ILE A 273 13.71 1.19 8.10
N ASN A 274 14.08 2.41 8.48
CA ASN A 274 13.59 3.63 7.82
C ASN A 274 13.97 3.64 6.33
N THR A 275 15.15 3.13 5.98
CA THR A 275 15.59 3.00 4.59
C THR A 275 14.70 2.02 3.82
N SER A 276 14.34 0.89 4.42
CA SER A 276 13.41 -0.08 3.83
C SER A 276 12.01 0.53 3.65
N ILE A 277 11.51 1.27 4.63
CA ILE A 277 10.23 2.00 4.55
C ILE A 277 10.27 3.05 3.44
N ALA A 278 11.38 3.80 3.33
CA ALA A 278 11.57 4.80 2.30
C ALA A 278 11.60 4.20 0.88
N LYS A 279 12.17 3.00 0.73
CA LYS A 279 12.14 2.25 -0.54
C LYS A 279 10.75 1.69 -0.86
N ASN A 280 9.95 1.35 0.14
CA ASN A 280 8.60 0.82 -0.04
C ASN A 280 7.58 1.92 -0.35
N ALA A 281 7.83 3.14 0.10
CA ALA A 281 6.97 4.29 -0.12
C ALA A 281 6.74 4.55 -1.61
N THR A 282 5.47 4.71 -2.00
CA THR A 282 5.08 4.95 -3.39
C THR A 282 5.25 6.42 -3.75
N LYS A 283 4.91 7.32 -2.83
CA LYS A 283 4.98 8.77 -3.05
C LYS A 283 5.48 9.52 -1.83
N GLN A 284 5.03 9.19 -0.62
CA GLN A 284 5.23 10.05 0.55
C GLN A 284 5.76 9.28 1.76
N LEU A 285 6.73 9.89 2.45
CA LEU A 285 7.17 9.48 3.78
C LEU A 285 6.46 10.34 4.81
N TYR A 286 6.11 9.75 5.95
CA TYR A 286 5.49 10.43 7.07
C TYR A 286 6.30 10.19 8.34
N ALA A 287 6.56 11.25 9.09
CA ALA A 287 7.36 11.19 10.31
C ALA A 287 6.90 12.23 11.33
N ARG A 288 7.35 12.09 12.57
CA ARG A 288 7.16 13.09 13.64
C ARG A 288 7.73 14.45 13.26
N ASP A 289 8.97 14.45 12.77
CA ASP A 289 9.76 15.60 12.41
C ASP A 289 10.74 15.25 11.27
N GLY A 290 11.67 16.17 10.97
CA GLY A 290 12.68 15.97 9.92
C GLY A 290 14.00 15.36 10.41
N GLU A 291 14.11 14.97 11.68
CA GLU A 291 15.36 14.47 12.29
C GLU A 291 15.53 12.95 12.13
N PHE A 292 14.51 12.23 11.64
CA PHE A 292 14.67 10.81 11.31
C PHE A 292 15.80 10.58 10.32
N GLU A 293 16.40 9.39 10.40
CA GLU A 293 17.57 9.03 9.61
C GLU A 293 17.27 7.91 8.63
N ILE A 294 17.77 8.05 7.40
CA ILE A 294 17.82 6.99 6.40
C ILE A 294 19.20 6.89 5.75
N ASN A 295 19.50 5.73 5.19
CA ASN A 295 20.70 5.51 4.39
C ASN A 295 20.40 5.86 2.93
N THR A 296 21.25 6.71 2.34
CA THR A 296 21.13 7.12 0.93
C THR A 296 22.42 6.81 0.18
N TRP A 297 22.39 7.01 -1.13
CA TRP A 297 23.60 6.91 -1.96
C TRP A 297 24.68 7.94 -1.57
N ALA A 298 24.31 9.04 -0.91
CA ALA A 298 25.24 10.09 -0.49
C ALA A 298 25.91 9.78 0.85
N GLY A 299 25.39 8.80 1.62
CA GLY A 299 25.94 8.41 2.91
C GLY A 299 24.91 7.79 3.85
N TYR A 300 25.41 7.30 4.98
CA TYR A 300 24.60 6.79 6.09
C TYR A 300 23.99 7.95 6.88
N TYR A 301 22.87 7.68 7.54
CA TYR A 301 22.22 8.61 8.48
C TYR A 301 21.88 9.99 7.88
N THR A 302 21.43 10.01 6.62
CA THR A 302 20.88 11.23 6.01
C THR A 302 19.59 11.60 6.72
N ARG A 303 19.50 12.82 7.24
CA ARG A 303 18.29 13.28 7.92
C ARG A 303 17.16 13.58 6.94
N GLY A 304 15.92 13.38 7.38
CA GLY A 304 14.70 13.65 6.63
C GLY A 304 14.63 15.07 6.06
N MET A 305 15.04 16.07 6.83
CA MET A 305 15.07 17.47 6.42
C MET A 305 16.08 17.76 5.29
N ASP A 306 17.11 16.94 5.15
CA ASP A 306 18.17 17.10 4.16
C ASP A 306 17.87 16.37 2.83
N LEU A 307 16.82 15.53 2.79
CA LEU A 307 16.42 14.74 1.62
C LEU A 307 16.16 15.57 0.35
N PRO A 308 15.47 16.74 0.40
CA PRO A 308 15.30 17.58 -0.78
C PRO A 308 16.63 17.96 -1.45
N THR A 309 17.63 18.30 -0.64
CA THR A 309 18.96 18.69 -1.11
C THR A 309 19.72 17.49 -1.67
N VAL A 310 19.76 16.38 -0.92
CA VAL A 310 20.48 15.16 -1.30
C VAL A 310 19.94 14.57 -2.61
N LEU A 311 18.62 14.44 -2.73
CA LEU A 311 17.99 13.86 -3.92
C LEU A 311 17.91 14.83 -5.10
N GLY A 312 17.89 16.15 -4.85
CA GLY A 312 18.03 17.16 -5.88
C GLY A 312 19.37 17.10 -6.63
N ARG A 313 20.48 16.83 -5.92
CA ARG A 313 21.82 16.69 -6.52
C ARG A 313 21.94 15.50 -7.47
N ARG A 314 21.28 14.37 -7.15
CA ARG A 314 21.29 13.15 -7.98
C ARG A 314 20.62 13.35 -9.34
N ALA A 315 19.57 14.16 -9.42
CA ALA A 315 18.88 14.45 -10.69
C ALA A 315 19.78 15.23 -11.65
N LYS A 316 20.42 16.30 -11.15
CA LYS A 316 21.35 17.12 -11.94
C LYS A 316 22.59 16.38 -12.42
N ALA A 317 22.97 15.29 -11.76
CA ALA A 317 24.09 14.44 -12.14
C ALA A 317 23.73 13.35 -13.16
N LYS A 318 22.44 13.06 -13.36
CA LYS A 318 21.95 12.15 -14.41
C LYS A 318 21.60 12.87 -15.71
N ASP A 319 21.34 14.18 -15.64
CA ASP A 319 21.06 15.05 -16.79
C ASP A 319 22.34 15.66 -17.40
N LYS A 320 23.52 15.19 -16.98
CA LYS A 320 24.84 15.51 -17.54
C LYS A 320 25.49 14.23 -18.03
#